data_AF-A0A964Q865-F1
#
_entry.id   AF-A0A964Q865-F1
#
_cell.length_a   1.000
_cell.length_b   1.000
_cell.length_c   1.000
_cell.angle_alpha   90.00
_cell.angle_beta   90.00
_cell.angle_gamma   90.00
#
_symmetry.space_group_name_H-M   'P 1'
#
loop_
_entity.id
_entity.type
_entity.pdbx_description
1 polymer ?
#
loop_
_entity_poly.entity_id
_entity_poly.type
_entity_poly.pdbx_seq_one_letter_code
_entity_poly.pdbx_strand_id
1 'polypeptide(L)'
;MLILCRYILPLAVCAGMLAPLEGCSGGGPPPVMAIRRIANLGQKPAAENSSLDQGEVLDLENSLDKTVVVGEEFKVALESNAGTGYEWQCQLTNDPFIFVAEPPEIAPVDTGVVGGRVRTIFVLHGKSVGKVKVTFVLVRAWGKDVAPVKSLTLTLTVNDASSAPH
;
A
#
# COMPACT_ATOMS: atom_id res chain seq x y z
N MET A 1 -23.32 27.55 -33.24
CA MET A 1 -24.32 26.73 -33.97
C MET A 1 -25.16 26.01 -32.91
N LEU A 2 -26.09 26.74 -32.28
CA LEU A 2 -27.54 26.67 -32.50
C LEU A 2 -28.15 25.30 -32.16
N ILE A 3 -28.77 25.21 -30.97
CA ILE A 3 -30.12 24.66 -30.77
C ILE A 3 -30.71 25.40 -29.55
N LEU A 4 -31.66 26.28 -29.83
CA LEU A 4 -32.63 26.79 -28.87
C LEU A 4 -33.69 25.68 -28.65
N CYS A 5 -34.04 25.41 -27.40
CA CYS A 5 -35.36 24.86 -27.08
C CYS A 5 -35.91 25.59 -25.86
N ARG A 6 -36.97 26.37 -26.09
CA ARG A 6 -37.77 27.11 -25.11
C ARG A 6 -38.84 26.19 -24.52
N TYR A 7 -39.22 26.42 -23.26
CA TYR A 7 -40.58 26.33 -22.66
C TYR A 7 -40.48 25.80 -21.22
N ILE A 8 -41.25 26.21 -20.21
CA ILE A 8 -42.15 27.33 -19.94
C ILE A 8 -42.24 27.38 -18.40
N LEU A 9 -42.24 28.57 -17.83
CA LEU A 9 -42.51 28.82 -16.42
C LEU A 9 -44.04 28.87 -16.20
N PRO A 10 -44.53 28.51 -15.01
CA PRO A 10 -45.56 29.38 -14.44
C PRO A 10 -45.22 29.83 -13.02
N LEU A 11 -45.45 31.13 -12.83
CA LEU A 11 -45.56 31.81 -11.55
C LEU A 11 -46.69 31.19 -10.72
N ALA A 12 -46.46 31.06 -9.41
CA ALA A 12 -47.52 31.09 -8.41
C ALA A 12 -47.17 32.15 -7.36
N VAL A 13 -47.89 33.25 -7.42
CA VAL A 13 -47.97 34.31 -6.40
C VAL A 13 -49.01 33.87 -5.38
N CYS A 14 -48.70 33.97 -4.09
CA CYS A 14 -49.71 34.27 -3.06
C CYS A 14 -49.06 34.98 -1.87
N ALA A 15 -49.75 36.02 -1.42
CA ALA A 15 -49.31 37.05 -0.48
C ALA A 15 -49.99 36.90 0.90
N GLY A 16 -49.47 37.65 1.89
CA GLY A 16 -50.04 37.87 3.23
C GLY A 16 -49.36 37.01 4.30
N MET A 17 -49.02 37.48 5.51
CA MET A 17 -49.53 38.59 6.32
C MET A 17 -48.49 38.92 7.42
N LEU A 18 -48.64 40.10 8.03
CA LEU A 18 -47.79 40.83 8.98
C LEU A 18 -47.85 40.33 10.45
N ALA A 19 -46.69 40.28 11.14
CA ALA A 19 -46.38 40.54 12.58
C ALA A 19 -47.17 39.81 13.73
N PRO A 20 -46.78 39.83 15.04
CA PRO A 20 -45.71 40.57 15.75
C PRO A 20 -44.84 39.74 16.74
N LEU A 21 -44.05 40.48 17.54
CA LEU A 21 -43.07 40.16 18.59
C LEU A 21 -43.62 39.31 19.76
N GLU A 22 -42.70 38.68 20.53
CA GLU A 22 -42.66 38.26 21.97
C GLU A 22 -41.72 37.01 22.02
N GLY A 23 -40.80 36.73 22.94
CA GLY A 23 -40.61 37.08 24.34
C GLY A 23 -40.22 35.79 25.11
N CYS A 24 -39.00 35.76 25.66
CA CYS A 24 -38.56 35.00 26.84
C CYS A 24 -38.37 33.45 26.85
N SER A 25 -37.18 33.09 27.36
CA SER A 25 -36.90 32.05 28.37
C SER A 25 -36.83 30.56 27.98
N GLY A 26 -35.59 30.05 28.00
CA GLY A 26 -35.17 29.19 29.10
C GLY A 26 -35.19 27.67 28.88
N GLY A 27 -33.99 27.09 28.98
CA GLY A 27 -33.79 25.86 29.76
C GLY A 27 -33.75 24.54 29.01
N GLY A 28 -32.53 24.10 28.69
CA GLY A 28 -32.26 22.69 28.44
C GLY A 28 -30.86 22.47 27.85
N PRO A 29 -29.87 21.95 28.60
CA PRO A 29 -28.64 21.50 27.98
C PRO A 29 -28.95 20.28 27.09
N PRO A 30 -28.32 20.16 25.91
CA PRO A 30 -28.41 18.92 25.14
C PRO A 30 -27.76 17.78 25.95
N PRO A 31 -28.23 16.53 25.82
CA PRO A 31 -27.49 15.40 26.35
C PRO A 31 -26.12 15.39 25.68
N VAL A 32 -25.07 15.60 26.49
CA VAL A 32 -23.69 15.38 26.08
C VAL A 32 -23.60 13.93 25.67
N MET A 33 -23.57 13.69 24.36
CA MET A 33 -23.20 12.42 23.76
C MET A 33 -21.80 12.08 24.28
N ALA A 34 -21.75 11.29 25.35
CA ALA A 34 -20.54 10.65 25.84
C ALA A 34 -20.11 9.63 24.80
N ILE A 35 -19.49 10.11 23.72
CA ILE A 35 -18.75 9.25 22.81
C ILE A 35 -17.60 8.72 23.64
N ARG A 36 -17.72 7.46 24.08
CA ARG A 36 -16.63 6.68 24.66
C ARG A 36 -15.46 6.77 23.69
N ARG A 37 -14.47 7.60 24.02
CA ARG A 37 -13.13 7.50 23.45
C ARG A 37 -12.59 6.16 23.90
N ILE A 38 -12.75 5.14 23.06
CA ILE A 38 -11.89 3.96 23.11
C ILE A 38 -10.48 4.46 22.76
N ALA A 39 -9.75 4.86 23.79
CA ALA A 39 -8.30 4.97 23.73
C ALA A 39 -7.79 3.55 23.52
N ASN A 40 -7.62 3.14 22.26
CA ASN A 40 -6.87 1.95 21.93
C ASN A 40 -5.39 2.28 22.14
N LEU A 41 -4.97 2.27 23.40
CA LEU A 41 -3.57 2.35 23.79
C LEU A 41 -2.89 1.06 23.32
N GLY A 42 -2.20 1.17 22.19
CA GLY A 42 -1.01 0.37 21.91
C GLY A 42 -1.23 -1.14 21.91
N GLN A 43 -2.08 -1.64 21.02
CA GLN A 43 -1.75 -2.90 20.39
C GLN A 43 -0.44 -2.69 19.62
N LYS A 44 0.66 -3.15 20.21
CA LYS A 44 1.81 -3.61 19.44
C LYS A 44 1.43 -4.99 18.91
N PRO A 45 1.12 -5.18 17.62
CA PRO A 45 1.10 -6.51 17.08
C PRO A 45 2.55 -6.93 16.87
N ALA A 46 2.99 -7.89 17.66
CA ALA A 46 4.08 -8.75 17.26
C ALA A 46 3.61 -9.52 16.01
N ALA A 47 4.37 -9.39 14.90
CA ALA A 47 4.16 -10.07 13.63
C ALA A 47 2.75 -9.91 13.04
N GLU A 48 2.53 -8.82 12.30
CA GLU A 48 1.46 -8.80 11.30
C GLU A 48 1.85 -9.78 10.19
N ASN A 49 1.48 -11.05 10.37
CA ASN A 49 1.39 -12.02 9.29
C ASN A 49 0.19 -11.62 8.40
N SER A 50 0.30 -10.46 7.77
CA SER A 50 -0.63 -10.01 6.73
C SER A 50 -0.33 -10.84 5.48
N SER A 51 -1.37 -11.51 4.97
CA SER A 51 -1.39 -12.02 3.60
C SER A 51 -1.03 -10.88 2.65
N LEU A 52 -0.21 -11.17 1.64
CA LEU A 52 0.07 -10.26 0.54
C LEU A 52 -1.08 -10.39 -0.44
N ASP A 53 -1.76 -9.29 -0.72
CA ASP A 53 -2.87 -9.28 -1.68
C ASP A 53 -2.34 -9.11 -3.13
N GLN A 54 -3.18 -9.49 -4.11
CA GLN A 54 -2.88 -9.30 -5.53
C GLN A 54 -2.48 -7.85 -5.85
N GLY A 55 -1.26 -7.67 -6.34
CA GLY A 55 -0.68 -6.39 -6.74
C GLY A 55 -0.11 -5.55 -5.59
N GLU A 56 -0.09 -6.07 -4.35
CA GLU A 56 0.48 -5.36 -3.20
C GLU A 56 1.95 -5.03 -3.42
N VAL A 57 2.38 -3.84 -3.00
CA VAL A 57 3.77 -3.43 -3.00
C VAL A 57 4.28 -3.43 -1.56
N LEU A 58 5.14 -4.39 -1.25
CA LEU A 58 5.81 -4.52 0.04
C LEU A 58 7.11 -3.72 0.04
N ASP A 59 7.16 -2.64 0.83
CA ASP A 59 8.39 -1.93 1.13
C ASP A 59 9.21 -2.74 2.15
N LEU A 60 10.28 -3.41 1.68
CA LEU A 60 11.09 -4.30 2.51
C LEU A 60 12.29 -3.55 3.08
N GLU A 61 12.20 -3.11 4.34
CA GLU A 61 13.29 -2.39 5.00
C GLU A 61 14.18 -3.29 5.87
N ASN A 62 13.58 -4.37 6.39
CA ASN A 62 14.12 -5.34 7.33
C ASN A 62 13.70 -6.77 6.93
N SER A 63 14.15 -7.79 7.64
CA SER A 63 13.64 -9.15 7.41
C SER A 63 12.19 -9.28 7.86
N LEU A 64 11.35 -9.88 7.01
CA LEU A 64 9.92 -10.03 7.25
C LEU A 64 9.45 -11.44 6.88
N ASP A 65 8.36 -11.88 7.50
CA ASP A 65 7.65 -13.10 7.18
C ASP A 65 6.26 -12.74 6.63
N LYS A 66 5.92 -13.28 5.47
CA LYS A 66 4.65 -13.00 4.77
C LYS A 66 4.03 -14.26 4.21
N THR A 67 2.73 -14.19 3.96
CA THR A 67 1.96 -15.27 3.35
C THR A 67 1.45 -14.81 2.00
N VAL A 68 1.48 -15.66 0.99
CA VAL A 68 0.96 -15.37 -0.37
C VAL A 68 0.19 -16.58 -0.87
N VAL A 69 -0.76 -16.37 -1.77
CA VAL A 69 -1.52 -17.46 -2.38
C VAL A 69 -0.90 -17.87 -3.73
N VAL A 70 -1.02 -19.15 -4.09
CA VAL A 70 -0.66 -19.62 -5.44
C VAL A 70 -1.46 -18.85 -6.49
N GLY A 71 -0.76 -18.31 -7.49
CA GLY A 71 -1.32 -17.50 -8.56
C GLY A 71 -1.32 -16.00 -8.27
N GLU A 72 -1.07 -15.58 -7.03
CA GLU A 72 -0.97 -14.16 -6.71
C GLU A 72 0.37 -13.57 -7.14
N GLU A 73 0.29 -12.33 -7.65
CA GLU A 73 1.42 -11.45 -7.92
C GLU A 73 1.51 -10.41 -6.81
N PHE A 74 2.71 -10.17 -6.31
CA PHE A 74 3.00 -9.04 -5.43
C PHE A 74 4.36 -8.47 -5.80
N LYS A 75 4.65 -7.27 -5.30
CA LYS A 75 5.87 -6.54 -5.59
C LYS A 75 6.64 -6.31 -4.30
N VAL A 76 7.97 -6.41 -4.37
CA VAL A 76 8.87 -6.06 -3.27
C VAL A 76 9.69 -4.86 -3.71
N ALA A 77 9.48 -3.73 -3.04
CA ALA A 77 10.20 -2.50 -3.28
C ALA A 77 11.34 -2.34 -2.27
N LEU A 78 12.53 -2.03 -2.79
CA LEU A 78 13.75 -1.87 -2.02
C LEU A 78 14.40 -0.52 -2.33
N GLU A 79 14.51 0.35 -1.33
CA GLU A 79 15.12 1.67 -1.51
C GLU A 79 16.66 1.59 -1.59
N SER A 80 17.23 2.42 -2.45
CA SER A 80 18.66 2.69 -2.55
C SER A 80 18.91 4.11 -3.06
N ASN A 81 20.17 4.55 -3.10
CA ASN A 81 20.53 5.88 -3.59
C ASN A 81 21.03 5.79 -5.04
N ALA A 82 20.46 6.62 -5.92
CA ALA A 82 20.88 6.70 -7.32
C ALA A 82 22.35 7.14 -7.46
N GLY A 83 23.01 6.69 -8.52
CA GLY A 83 24.37 7.14 -8.85
C GLY A 83 25.48 6.62 -7.94
N THR A 84 25.17 5.78 -6.95
CA THR A 84 26.17 5.18 -6.06
C THR A 84 26.88 3.95 -6.65
N GLY A 85 26.35 3.40 -7.75
CA GLY A 85 26.84 2.17 -8.39
C GLY A 85 26.48 0.88 -7.64
N TYR A 86 25.58 0.97 -6.65
CA TYR A 86 24.99 -0.17 -5.97
C TYR A 86 23.64 -0.54 -6.56
N GLU A 87 23.38 -1.84 -6.65
CA GLU A 87 22.16 -2.41 -7.18
C GLU A 87 21.66 -3.52 -6.27
N TRP A 88 20.34 -3.61 -6.12
CA TRP A 88 19.70 -4.72 -5.46
C TRP A 88 19.66 -5.92 -6.39
N GLN A 89 20.03 -7.09 -5.87
CA GLN A 89 19.97 -8.37 -6.56
C GLN A 89 19.18 -9.37 -5.74
N CYS A 90 18.31 -10.12 -6.40
CA CYS A 90 17.62 -11.25 -5.80
C CYS A 90 18.52 -12.50 -5.91
N GLN A 91 18.77 -13.18 -4.79
CA GLN A 91 19.58 -14.40 -4.71
C GLN A 91 18.73 -15.68 -4.85
N LEU A 92 17.51 -15.56 -5.38
CA LEU A 92 16.62 -16.68 -5.62
C LEU A 92 16.63 -17.02 -7.11
N THR A 93 17.07 -18.24 -7.45
CA THR A 93 17.10 -18.72 -8.84
C THR A 93 16.27 -19.99 -8.96
N ASN A 94 15.32 -20.00 -9.89
CA ASN A 94 14.53 -21.18 -10.28
C ASN A 94 13.87 -21.94 -9.11
N ASP A 95 13.25 -21.22 -8.18
CA ASP A 95 12.56 -21.83 -7.05
C ASP A 95 11.22 -22.47 -7.48
N PRO A 96 10.83 -23.62 -6.88
CA PRO A 96 9.56 -24.28 -7.20
C PRO A 96 8.32 -23.55 -6.64
N PHE A 97 8.47 -22.76 -5.58
CA PHE A 97 7.36 -22.13 -4.85
C PHE A 97 7.11 -20.69 -5.29
N ILE A 98 8.17 -19.95 -5.64
CA ILE A 98 8.09 -18.55 -6.08
C ILE A 98 8.79 -18.35 -7.43
N PHE A 99 8.19 -17.54 -8.28
CA PHE A 99 8.85 -16.97 -9.45
C PHE A 99 9.15 -15.49 -9.23
N VAL A 100 10.33 -15.05 -9.65
CA VAL A 100 10.73 -13.65 -9.62
C VAL A 100 10.87 -13.21 -11.07
N ALA A 101 10.12 -12.20 -11.48
CA ALA A 101 10.23 -11.65 -12.82
C ALA A 101 11.54 -10.87 -12.96
N GLU A 102 12.22 -11.05 -14.09
CA GLU A 102 13.43 -10.33 -14.44
C GLU A 102 13.23 -9.60 -15.79
N PRO A 103 13.83 -8.40 -15.96
CA PRO A 103 14.56 -7.62 -14.96
C PRO A 103 13.62 -6.93 -13.95
N PRO A 104 14.12 -6.50 -12.77
CA PRO A 104 13.34 -5.67 -11.86
C PRO A 104 13.10 -4.27 -12.42
N GLU A 105 12.02 -3.63 -11.98
CA GLU A 105 11.72 -2.23 -12.31
C GLU A 105 12.51 -1.28 -11.39
N ILE A 106 12.95 -0.14 -11.92
CA ILE A 106 13.63 0.90 -11.14
C ILE A 106 12.85 2.20 -11.26
N ALA A 107 12.40 2.75 -10.13
CA ALA A 107 11.60 3.97 -10.08
C ALA A 107 12.25 5.02 -9.15
N PRO A 108 12.29 6.31 -9.52
CA PRO A 108 12.74 7.36 -8.62
C PRO A 108 11.75 7.55 -7.46
N VAL A 109 12.27 7.73 -6.25
CA VAL A 109 11.49 8.17 -5.08
C VAL A 109 11.55 9.70 -4.98
N ASP A 110 12.75 10.26 -5.10
CA ASP A 110 12.95 11.70 -5.11
C ASP A 110 13.08 12.19 -6.56
N THR A 111 12.17 13.06 -7.00
CA THR A 111 12.23 13.66 -8.35
C THR A 111 12.99 14.98 -8.34
N GLY A 112 13.86 15.20 -9.33
CA GLY A 112 14.59 16.46 -9.48
C GLY A 112 15.78 16.64 -8.52
N VAL A 113 16.18 15.58 -7.81
CA VAL A 113 17.31 15.59 -6.87
C VAL A 113 18.44 14.71 -7.43
N VAL A 114 19.61 15.31 -7.64
CA VAL A 114 20.82 14.56 -8.05
C VAL A 114 21.23 13.64 -6.91
N GLY A 115 21.38 12.34 -7.20
CA GLY A 115 21.68 11.33 -6.19
C GLY A 115 20.50 11.04 -5.24
N GLY A 116 19.28 11.42 -5.64
CA GLY A 116 18.06 11.11 -4.89
C GLY A 116 17.81 9.61 -4.72
N ARG A 117 16.86 9.27 -3.83
CA ARG A 117 16.48 7.88 -3.59
C ARG A 117 15.76 7.28 -4.81
N VAL A 118 15.98 6.00 -5.02
CA VAL A 118 15.30 5.15 -6.01
C VAL A 118 14.78 3.90 -5.31
N ARG A 119 13.76 3.27 -5.89
CA ARG A 119 13.27 1.94 -5.52
C ARG A 119 13.61 0.95 -6.62
N THR A 120 14.17 -0.19 -6.24
CA THR A 120 14.21 -1.38 -7.08
C THR A 120 13.00 -2.25 -6.72
N ILE A 121 12.17 -2.53 -7.71
CA ILE A 121 10.89 -3.22 -7.55
C ILE A 121 11.01 -4.60 -8.21
N PHE A 122 10.98 -5.64 -7.38
CA PHE A 122 10.92 -7.02 -7.82
C PHE A 122 9.47 -7.45 -7.90
N VAL A 123 9.04 -8.05 -9.02
CA VAL A 123 7.72 -8.65 -9.14
C VAL A 123 7.83 -10.15 -8.86
N LEU A 124 7.06 -10.65 -7.90
CA LEU A 124 7.10 -12.03 -7.44
C LEU A 124 5.72 -12.67 -7.62
N HIS A 125 5.71 -13.95 -7.95
CA HIS A 125 4.49 -14.74 -8.16
C HIS A 125 4.52 -16.02 -7.35
N GLY A 126 3.41 -16.31 -6.66
CA GLY A 126 3.14 -17.61 -6.03
C GLY A 126 2.98 -18.71 -7.08
N LYS A 127 3.89 -19.68 -7.13
CA LYS A 127 3.83 -20.82 -8.08
C LYS A 127 3.24 -22.08 -7.48
N SER A 128 3.64 -22.42 -6.27
CA SER A 128 3.26 -23.67 -5.64
C SER A 128 3.32 -23.54 -4.12
N VAL A 129 2.48 -24.33 -3.44
CA VAL A 129 2.37 -24.34 -1.98
C VAL A 129 3.71 -24.76 -1.37
N GLY A 130 4.16 -24.01 -0.37
CA GLY A 130 5.43 -24.28 0.31
C GLY A 130 5.94 -23.11 1.11
N LYS A 131 7.18 -23.23 1.60
CA LYS A 131 7.87 -22.15 2.28
C LYS A 131 9.20 -21.88 1.60
N VAL A 132 9.47 -20.61 1.33
CA VAL A 132 10.69 -20.17 0.68
C VAL A 132 11.28 -18.96 1.39
N LYS A 133 12.60 -18.85 1.35
CA LYS A 133 13.33 -17.71 1.88
C LYS A 133 13.97 -16.97 0.70
N VAL A 134 13.47 -15.77 0.42
CA VAL A 134 14.00 -14.90 -0.63
C VAL A 134 15.01 -13.95 0.00
N THR A 135 16.23 -13.93 -0.52
CA THR A 135 17.29 -13.04 -0.03
C THR A 135 17.61 -11.99 -1.08
N PHE A 136 17.55 -10.73 -0.69
CA PHE A 136 17.94 -9.59 -1.51
C PHE A 136 19.23 -9.00 -0.98
N VAL A 137 20.18 -8.72 -1.87
CA VAL A 137 21.49 -8.19 -1.53
C VAL A 137 21.78 -6.91 -2.29
N LEU A 138 22.32 -5.92 -1.60
CA LEU A 138 22.78 -4.68 -2.19
C LEU A 138 24.28 -4.82 -2.46
N VAL A 139 24.66 -4.88 -3.74
CA VAL A 139 26.04 -5.11 -4.17
C VAL A 139 26.46 -4.05 -5.19
N ARG A 140 27.77 -3.84 -5.36
CA ARG A 140 28.27 -2.99 -6.46
C ARG A 140 28.17 -3.75 -7.77
N ALA A 141 27.50 -3.18 -8.76
CA ALA A 141 27.27 -3.81 -10.06
C ALA A 141 28.57 -4.27 -10.77
N TRP A 142 29.66 -3.55 -10.54
CA TRP A 142 30.97 -3.76 -11.17
C TRP A 142 31.98 -4.52 -10.27
N GLY A 143 31.61 -4.86 -9.03
CA GLY A 143 32.45 -5.58 -8.09
C GLY A 143 32.13 -7.07 -8.09
N LYS A 144 33.00 -7.90 -8.68
CA LYS A 144 32.89 -9.36 -8.55
C LYS A 144 33.30 -9.79 -7.14
N ASP A 145 32.55 -10.71 -6.54
CA ASP A 145 32.87 -11.33 -5.24
C ASP A 145 32.99 -10.33 -4.08
N VAL A 146 32.29 -9.20 -4.17
CA VAL A 146 32.26 -8.21 -3.08
C VAL A 146 31.14 -8.58 -2.12
N ALA A 147 31.46 -8.64 -0.82
CA ALA A 147 30.48 -8.85 0.22
C ALA A 147 29.36 -7.80 0.13
N PRO A 148 28.08 -8.20 0.24
CA PRO A 148 26.97 -7.27 0.14
C PRO A 148 27.01 -6.24 1.26
N VAL A 149 26.73 -4.98 0.93
CA VAL A 149 26.69 -3.90 1.93
C VAL A 149 25.40 -3.91 2.74
N LYS A 150 24.34 -4.51 2.19
CA LYS A 150 23.08 -4.75 2.88
C LYS A 150 22.49 -6.06 2.38
N SER A 151 21.89 -6.82 3.29
CA SER A 151 21.15 -8.05 2.97
C SER A 151 19.80 -8.01 3.68
N LEU A 152 18.73 -8.34 2.94
CA LEU A 152 17.37 -8.39 3.45
C LEU A 152 16.75 -9.74 3.11
N THR A 153 15.94 -10.26 4.02
CA THR A 153 15.37 -11.60 3.89
C THR A 153 13.86 -11.55 4.02
N LEU A 154 13.17 -12.06 3.01
CA LEU A 154 11.72 -12.23 3.02
C LEU A 154 11.41 -13.72 3.08
N THR A 155 10.85 -14.18 4.20
CA THR A 155 10.31 -15.55 4.29
C THR A 155 8.87 -15.53 3.79
N LEU A 156 8.58 -16.36 2.79
CA LEU A 156 7.25 -16.49 2.22
C LEU A 156 6.69 -17.87 2.56
N THR A 157 5.45 -17.88 3.03
CA THR A 157 4.61 -19.09 3.07
C THR A 157 3.60 -18.99 1.94
N VAL A 158 3.73 -19.84 0.94
CA VAL A 158 2.81 -19.93 -0.20
C VAL A 158 1.71 -20.92 0.15
N ASN A 159 0.46 -20.46 0.17
CA ASN A 159 -0.72 -21.26 0.46
C ASN A 159 -1.53 -21.52 -0.81
N ASP A 160 -2.41 -22.51 -0.76
CA ASP A 160 -3.28 -22.85 -1.87
C ASP A 160 -4.40 -21.81 -2.06
N ALA A 161 -4.79 -21.53 -3.31
CA ALA A 161 -5.86 -20.60 -3.64
C ALA A 161 -7.24 -21.00 -3.09
N SER A 162 -7.44 -22.29 -2.83
CA SER A 162 -8.66 -22.81 -2.22
C SER A 162 -8.75 -22.54 -0.71
N SER A 163 -7.72 -21.96 -0.07
CA SER A 163 -7.67 -21.73 1.38
C SER A 163 -8.00 -20.30 1.82
N ALA A 164 -8.29 -19.38 0.89
CA ALA A 164 -8.80 -18.05 1.23
C ALA A 164 -10.28 -18.15 1.67
N PRO A 165 -10.67 -17.61 2.85
CA PRO A 165 -12.07 -17.66 3.29
C PRO A 165 -12.95 -16.83 2.35
N HIS A 166 -13.94 -17.49 1.73
CA HIS A 166 -15.04 -16.88 0.98
C HIS A 166 -16.02 -16.13 1.87
#